data_AF-A0A9W8XSI3-F1
#
_entry.id   AF-A0A9W8XSI3-F1
#
_cell.length_a   1.000
_cell.length_b   1.000
_cell.length_c   1.000
_cell.angle_alpha   90.00
_cell.angle_beta   90.00
_cell.angle_gamma   90.00
#
_symmetry.space_group_name_H-M   'P 1'
#
loop_
_entity.id
_entity.type
_entity.pdbx_description
1 polymer ?
#
loop_
_entity_poly.entity_id
_entity_poly.type
_entity_poly.pdbx_seq_one_letter_code
_entity_poly.pdbx_strand_id
1 'polypeptide(L)' 'MSTAAPFFFKEPIRYLRWASVNKPAYFYSICVGLAGPGTIAVVVPTRRYLGYERIAKVPQTYPIPKGPRPRPSGFEDE' A
#
# COMPACT_ATOMS: atom_id res chain seq x y z
N MET A 1 33.10 -6.52 -26.63
CA MET A 1 33.82 -5.71 -25.62
C MET A 1 32.87 -5.44 -24.48
N SER A 2 33.24 -5.78 -23.25
CA SER A 2 32.50 -5.35 -22.05
C SER A 2 32.46 -3.82 -22.07
N THR A 3 31.29 -3.23 -22.35
CA THR A 3 31.11 -1.77 -22.26
C THR A 3 31.28 -1.39 -20.80
N ALA A 4 32.35 -0.64 -20.51
CA ALA A 4 32.62 -0.11 -19.18
C ALA A 4 31.38 0.62 -18.63
N ALA A 5 31.10 0.44 -17.33
CA ALA A 5 29.96 1.07 -16.70
C ALA A 5 30.15 2.60 -16.70
N PRO A 6 29.18 3.39 -17.21
CA PRO A 6 29.24 4.85 -17.10
C PRO A 6 29.09 5.29 -15.64
N PHE A 7 29.58 6.47 -15.28
CA PHE A 7 29.45 6.98 -13.92
C PHE A 7 28.03 7.48 -13.64
N PHE A 8 27.39 6.98 -12.58
CA PHE A 8 26.01 7.35 -12.21
C PHE A 8 25.79 8.86 -12.05
N PHE A 9 26.67 9.54 -11.32
CA PHE A 9 26.54 10.98 -11.06
C PHE A 9 26.95 11.88 -12.23
N LYS A 10 27.55 11.33 -13.29
CA LYS A 10 27.92 12.09 -14.50
C LYS A 10 26.91 11.89 -15.63
N GLU A 11 26.45 10.65 -15.81
CA GLU A 11 25.53 10.28 -16.90
C GLU A 11 24.43 9.34 -16.37
N PRO A 12 23.49 9.83 -15.53
CA PRO A 12 22.55 8.97 -14.81
C PRO A 12 21.61 8.19 -15.76
N ILE A 13 21.09 8.84 -16.81
CA ILE A 13 20.19 8.19 -17.77
C ILE A 13 20.93 7.08 -18.55
N ARG A 14 22.18 7.34 -18.93
CA ARG A 14 23.03 6.36 -19.63
C ARG A 14 23.37 5.18 -18.73
N TYR A 15 23.62 5.44 -17.44
CA TYR A 15 23.84 4.39 -16.44
C TYR A 15 22.60 3.52 -16.25
N LEU A 16 21.40 4.10 -16.12
CA LEU A 16 20.17 3.33 -15.97
C LEU A 16 19.91 2.43 -17.20
N ARG A 17 20.10 2.94 -18.41
CA ARG A 17 20.02 2.15 -19.65
C ARG A 17 21.08 1.04 -19.70
N TRP A 18 22.30 1.30 -19.25
CA TRP A 18 23.34 0.28 -19.19
C TRP A 18 23.00 -0.79 -18.14
N ALA A 19 22.52 -0.38 -16.96
CA ALA A 19 22.17 -1.25 -15.85
C ALA A 19 20.98 -2.17 -16.18
N SER A 20 19.99 -1.69 -16.94
CA SER A 20 18.84 -2.49 -17.34
C SER A 20 19.20 -3.67 -18.25
N VAL A 21 20.29 -3.55 -19.03
CA VAL A 21 20.76 -4.60 -19.95
C VAL A 21 21.86 -5.47 -19.32
N ASN A 22 22.86 -4.84 -18.67
CA ASN A 22 24.04 -5.56 -18.16
C ASN A 22 23.81 -6.16 -16.76
N LYS A 23 22.92 -5.58 -15.95
CA LYS A 23 22.62 -5.99 -14.58
C LYS A 23 21.10 -6.03 -14.30
N PRO A 24 20.33 -6.82 -15.08
CA PRO A 24 18.87 -6.79 -15.05
C PRO A 24 18.30 -7.16 -13.67
N ALA A 25 18.89 -8.15 -13.00
CA ALA A 25 18.41 -8.60 -11.69
C ALA A 25 18.42 -7.46 -10.64
N TYR A 26 19.45 -6.63 -10.62
CA TYR A 26 19.54 -5.50 -9.70
C TYR A 26 18.64 -4.34 -10.12
N PHE A 27 18.63 -4.02 -11.42
CA PHE A 27 17.84 -2.90 -11.93
C PHE A 27 16.34 -3.12 -11.70
N TYR A 28 15.80 -4.26 -12.14
CA TYR A 28 14.36 -4.52 -12.04
C TYR A 28 13.91 -4.84 -10.62
N SER A 29 14.76 -5.41 -9.76
CA SER A 29 14.40 -5.61 -8.34
C SER A 29 14.19 -4.27 -7.62
N ILE A 30 15.03 -3.27 -7.89
CA ILE A 30 14.86 -1.92 -7.36
C ILE A 30 13.60 -1.27 -7.94
N CYS A 31 13.36 -1.37 -9.25
CA CYS A 31 12.16 -0.81 -9.87
C CYS A 31 10.87 -1.40 -9.27
N VAL A 32 10.78 -2.72 -9.14
CA VAL A 32 9.62 -3.40 -8.55
C VAL A 32 9.50 -3.08 -7.07
N GLY A 33 10.62 -3.05 -6.35
CA GLY A 33 10.66 -2.69 -4.93
C GLY A 33 10.16 -1.27 -4.66
N LEU A 34 10.47 -0.30 -5.54
CA LEU A 34 10.00 1.08 -5.45
C LEU A 34 8.57 1.26 -5.97
N ALA A 35 8.13 0.44 -6.93
CA ALA A 35 6.77 0.51 -7.46
C ALA A 35 5.69 0.27 -6.38
N GLY A 36 5.95 -0.62 -5.41
CA GLY A 36 5.02 -0.87 -4.29
C GLY A 36 4.74 0.37 -3.44
N PRO A 37 5.76 0.94 -2.76
CA PRO A 37 5.59 2.18 -1.99
C PRO A 37 5.11 3.35 -2.85
N GLY A 38 5.60 3.47 -4.09
CA GLY A 38 5.21 4.53 -5.02
C GLY A 38 3.71 4.47 -5.37
N THR A 39 3.19 3.28 -5.66
CA THR A 39 1.75 3.11 -5.93
C THR A 39 0.91 3.42 -4.70
N ILE A 40 1.30 3.02 -3.49
CA ILE A 40 0.57 3.40 -2.27
C ILE A 40 0.54 4.91 -2.09
N ALA A 41 1.69 5.58 -2.25
CA ALA A 41 1.81 7.02 -2.08
C ALA A 41 0.96 7.82 -3.08
N VAL A 42 0.81 7.33 -4.32
CA VAL A 42 0.03 8.02 -5.36
C VAL A 42 -1.43 7.59 -5.34
N VAL A 43 -1.71 6.29 -5.35
CA VAL A 43 -3.06 5.75 -5.56
C VAL A 43 -3.98 6.00 -4.37
N VAL A 44 -3.49 5.90 -3.13
CA VAL A 44 -4.34 6.09 -1.94
C VAL A 44 -4.96 7.50 -1.88
N PRO A 45 -4.19 8.61 -1.97
CA PRO A 45 -4.78 9.94 -1.97
C PRO A 45 -5.65 10.20 -3.20
N THR A 46 -5.24 9.73 -4.38
CA THR A 46 -6.06 9.86 -5.60
C THR A 46 -7.42 9.18 -5.45
N ARG A 47 -7.47 7.97 -4.87
CA ARG A 47 -8.74 7.27 -4.62
C ARG A 47 -9.65 8.05 -3.67
N ARG A 48 -9.10 8.63 -2.60
CA ARG A 48 -9.87 9.47 -1.67
C ARG A 48 -10.42 10.72 -2.36
N TYR A 49 -9.62 11.36 -3.21
CA TYR A 49 -10.05 12.52 -3.98
C TYR A 49 -11.19 12.20 -4.95
N LEU A 50 -11.18 11.00 -5.54
CA LEU A 50 -12.25 10.51 -6.42
C LEU A 50 -13.51 10.03 -5.66
N GLY A 51 -13.62 10.29 -4.36
CA GLY A 51 -14.79 9.93 -3.55
C GLY A 51 -14.83 8.47 -3.10
N TYR A 52 -13.74 7.72 -3.23
CA TYR A 52 -13.67 6.37 -2.69
C TYR A 52 -13.54 6.42 -1.16
N GLU A 53 -14.59 6.04 -0.45
CA GLU A 53 -14.59 5.93 1.01
C GLU A 53 -14.16 4.56 1.51
N ARG A 54 -13.64 4.51 2.74
CA ARG A 54 -13.25 3.27 3.38
C ARG A 54 -14.50 2.56 3.90
N ILE A 55 -14.63 1.28 3.58
CA ILE A 55 -15.69 0.42 4.12
C ILE A 55 -15.64 0.44 5.66
N ALA A 56 -16.83 0.48 6.28
CA ALA A 56 -16.97 0.41 7.73
C ALA A 56 -16.29 -0.85 8.30
N LYS A 57 -15.73 -0.73 9.51
CA LYS A 57 -15.05 -1.86 10.17
C LYS A 57 -16.08 -2.91 10.59
N VAL A 58 -15.91 -4.13 10.12
CA VAL A 58 -16.73 -5.28 10.56
C VAL A 58 -16.50 -5.52 12.06
N PRO A 59 -17.56 -5.66 12.86
CA PRO A 59 -17.43 -5.98 14.28
C PRO A 59 -16.69 -7.31 14.44
N GLN A 60 -15.64 -7.30 15.26
CA GLN A 60 -14.83 -8.50 15.53
C GLN A 60 -15.37 -9.30 16.72
N THR A 61 -16.29 -8.71 17.47
CA THR A 61 -16.91 -9.27 18.67
C THR A 61 -18.39 -8.91 18.68
N TYR A 62 -19.14 -9.57 19.56
CA TYR A 62 -20.54 -9.21 19.79
C TYR A 62 -20.65 -7.71 20.12
N PRO A 63 -21.47 -6.93 19.40
CA PRO A 63 -21.57 -5.49 19.60
C PRO A 63 -22.35 -5.21 20.90
N ILE A 64 -21.62 -5.09 22.01
CA ILE A 64 -22.20 -4.74 23.30
C ILE A 64 -22.53 -3.24 23.29
N PRO A 65 -23.81 -2.84 23.47
CA PRO A 65 -24.19 -1.43 23.58
C PRO A 65 -23.45 -0.77 24.74
N LYS A 66 -23.05 0.49 24.55
CA LYS A 66 -22.48 1.29 25.64
C LYS A 66 -23.62 1.82 26.50
N GLY A 67 -23.51 1.67 27.82
CA GLY A 67 -24.43 2.29 28.78
C GLY A 67 -24.97 1.33 29.83
N PRO A 68 -25.78 1.85 30.77
CA PRO A 68 -26.44 1.05 31.79
C PRO A 68 -27.46 0.10 31.16
N ARG A 69 -27.63 -1.09 31.76
CA ARG A 69 -28.59 -2.08 31.28
C ARG A 69 -30.02 -1.60 31.56
N PRO A 70 -30.90 -1.50 30.55
CA PRO A 70 -32.34 -1.33 30.80
C PRO A 70 -32.90 -2.60 31.44
N ARG A 71 -33.84 -2.46 32.39
CA ARG A 71 -34.55 -3.61 32.98
C ARG A 71 -35.48 -4.22 31.91
N PRO A 72 -35.27 -5.48 31.50
CA PRO A 72 -36.18 -6.15 30.56
C PRO A 72 -37.50 -6.50 31.25
N SER A 73 -38.57 -6.66 30.47
CA SER A 73 -39.87 -7.19 30.90
C SER A 73 -40.51 -8.01 29.75
N GLY A 74 -41.47 -8.90 30.06
CA GLY A 74 -42.27 -9.62 29.07
C GLY A 74 -42.01 -11.13 28.93
N PHE A 75 -41.08 -11.69 29.71
CA PHE A 75 -40.79 -13.13 29.76
C PHE A 75 -40.54 -13.57 31.22
N GLU A 76 -41.36 -13.10 32.15
CA GLU A 76 -41.27 -13.53 33.55
C GLU A 76 -41.90 -14.92 33.69
N ASP A 77 -41.23 -15.81 34.42
CA ASP A 77 -41.77 -17.14 34.76
C ASP A 77 -42.88 -16.96 35.81
N GLU A 78 -44.07 -17.54 35.60
CA GLU A 78 -45.19 -17.51 36.56
C GLU A 78 -44.83 -18.10 37.94
#